data_AF-A0A517M2K6-F1
#
_entry.id   AF-A0A517M2K6-F1
#
_cell.length_a   1.000
_cell.length_b   1.000
_cell.length_c   1.000
_cell.angle_alpha   90.00
_cell.angle_beta   90.00
_cell.angle_gamma   90.00
#
_symmetry.space_group_name_H-M   'P 1'
#
loop_
_entity.id
_entity.type
_entity.pdbx_description
1 polymer ?
#
loop_
_entity_poly.entity_id
_entity_poly.type
_entity_poly.pdbx_seq_one_letter_code
_entity_poly.pdbx_strand_id
1 'polypeptide(L)'
;MNSPSAMFVGGLVRIAQGFIAVAPTLLVGLLIAGILRYYLGRDGTRRLFGGDSLRSLPQSWLIGMLLPVCSIGVLPILIQMRRSGVKPGALSAFALSAPLFNPLSLLYGLTLSRPLVIILFAVGSLVIVTALGLLWDALDRRKQAETEPTSETAEPNLIGPRRLAAMVVQMSRDATGIPMALTLLALLGLGLLAVVLPYGAMQHSVERDDPLAPLTMLFVAVPVYATPMLAMSQLGMMFQHANSPGAAFTLLILGTGMNLATPYWFGRHFGWKAAATWMTGLLLIVLGISYGINKPLVPPGVEPAGHTHAFDIYANPIPPNEGNVWQKANEAIDKHLDIAGSIAVGFVALLALVGLILRRLGIDEARLVTTAPEPTEAAPPRGFDILVPRSVIGATMLAGLVALSVVACYAYYPSPEECLEEIALARSECLSAANSGDKEHALFWLPVWEEWSRRLEVGTFLRRGELRRYQSMQGYLIRKKLELLEHELEHDPYEPEEVKAVVRGIFATNSRWVQSFRDPS
;
A
#
# COMPACT_ATOMS: atom_id res chain seq x y z
N MET A 1 25.79 1.17 19.09
CA MET A 1 25.08 -0.03 18.58
C MET A 1 23.96 -0.37 19.55
N ASN A 2 22.76 -0.69 19.03
CA ASN A 2 21.63 -1.05 19.88
C ASN A 2 21.93 -2.32 20.69
N SER A 3 21.44 -2.40 21.93
CA SER A 3 21.49 -3.65 22.68
C SER A 3 20.63 -4.72 21.98
N PRO A 4 20.97 -6.02 22.06
CA PRO A 4 20.18 -7.09 21.43
C PRO A 4 18.70 -7.07 21.84
N SER A 5 18.41 -6.66 23.08
CA SER A 5 17.04 -6.46 23.56
C SER A 5 16.33 -5.30 22.85
N ALA A 6 17.01 -4.17 22.64
CA ALA A 6 16.45 -3.05 21.89
C ALA A 6 16.22 -3.43 20.42
N MET A 7 17.10 -4.24 19.83
CA MET A 7 16.90 -4.74 18.47
C MET A 7 15.62 -5.58 18.36
N PHE A 8 15.42 -6.52 19.27
CA PHE A 8 14.23 -7.37 19.31
C PHE A 8 12.94 -6.58 19.57
N VAL A 9 12.95 -5.67 20.54
CA VAL A 9 11.79 -4.83 20.84
C VAL A 9 11.44 -3.94 19.65
N GLY A 10 12.42 -3.34 18.97
CA GLY A 10 12.19 -2.56 17.75
C GLY A 10 11.56 -3.39 16.63
N GLY A 11 11.94 -4.66 16.48
CA GLY A 11 11.28 -5.61 15.58
C GLY A 11 9.80 -5.83 15.90
N LEU A 12 9.46 -6.01 17.18
CA LEU A 12 8.06 -6.13 17.63
C LEU A 12 7.25 -4.85 17.39
N VAL A 13 7.86 -3.68 17.65
CA VAL A 13 7.25 -2.37 17.37
C VAL A 13 6.90 -2.24 15.89
N ARG A 14 7.81 -2.65 14.98
CA ARG A 14 7.56 -2.61 13.54
C ARG A 14 6.47 -3.56 13.08
N ILE A 15 6.36 -4.74 13.69
CA ILE A 15 5.23 -5.65 13.45
C ILE A 15 3.91 -5.00 13.89
N ALA A 16 3.88 -4.34 15.05
CA ALA A 16 2.70 -3.65 15.55
C ALA A 16 2.28 -2.47 14.64
N GLN A 17 3.23 -1.60 14.28
CA GLN A 17 3.01 -0.50 13.33
C GLN A 17 2.51 -1.01 11.98
N GLY A 18 3.13 -2.08 11.45
CA GLY A 18 2.71 -2.71 10.20
C GLY A 18 1.30 -3.29 10.30
N PHE A 19 0.92 -3.89 11.43
CA PHE A 19 -0.43 -4.40 11.64
C PHE A 19 -1.48 -3.28 11.67
N ILE A 20 -1.20 -2.17 12.37
CA ILE A 20 -2.08 -0.99 12.41
C ILE A 20 -2.31 -0.45 11.00
N ALA A 21 -1.23 -0.30 10.23
CA ALA A 21 -1.30 0.22 8.86
C ALA A 21 -2.06 -0.71 7.89
N VAL A 22 -1.98 -2.03 8.10
CA VAL A 22 -2.59 -3.03 7.23
C VAL A 22 -4.04 -3.34 7.58
N ALA A 23 -4.45 -3.19 8.84
CA ALA A 23 -5.77 -3.58 9.32
C ALA A 23 -6.93 -3.08 8.43
N PRO A 24 -6.98 -1.82 7.96
CA PRO A 24 -8.03 -1.35 7.05
C PRO A 24 -8.08 -2.17 5.75
N THR A 25 -6.93 -2.35 5.09
CA THR A 25 -6.82 -3.08 3.83
C THR A 25 -7.09 -4.58 3.98
N LEU A 26 -6.77 -5.16 5.14
CA LEU A 26 -7.07 -6.55 5.47
C LEU A 26 -8.60 -6.76 5.58
N LEU A 27 -9.32 -5.83 6.22
CA LEU A 27 -10.78 -5.86 6.28
C LEU A 27 -11.41 -5.80 4.89
N VAL A 28 -10.92 -4.90 4.02
CA VAL A 28 -11.38 -4.81 2.62
C VAL A 28 -11.07 -6.11 1.88
N GLY A 29 -9.89 -6.69 2.08
CA GLY A 29 -9.50 -7.99 1.52
C GLY A 29 -10.43 -9.14 1.92
N LEU A 30 -10.75 -9.25 3.22
CA LEU A 30 -11.69 -10.24 3.76
C LEU A 30 -13.10 -10.03 3.20
N LEU A 31 -13.55 -8.78 3.10
CA LEU A 31 -14.85 -8.42 2.52
C LEU A 31 -14.92 -8.82 1.04
N ILE A 32 -13.92 -8.46 0.24
CA ILE A 32 -13.88 -8.80 -1.20
C ILE A 32 -13.84 -10.33 -1.37
N ALA A 33 -13.05 -11.06 -0.58
CA ALA A 33 -13.04 -12.51 -0.62
C ALA A 33 -14.43 -13.11 -0.31
N GLY A 34 -15.16 -12.54 0.64
CA GLY A 34 -16.55 -12.91 0.93
C GLY A 34 -17.52 -12.61 -0.23
N ILE A 35 -17.38 -11.43 -0.87
CA ILE A 35 -18.16 -11.04 -2.06
C ILE A 35 -17.91 -12.03 -3.21
N LEU A 36 -16.64 -12.34 -3.50
CA LEU A 36 -16.27 -13.28 -4.55
C LEU A 36 -16.87 -14.67 -4.29
N ARG A 37 -16.87 -15.13 -3.04
CA ARG A 37 -17.38 -16.46 -2.70
C ARG A 37 -18.90 -16.57 -2.74
N TYR A 38 -19.63 -15.66 -2.11
CA TYR A 38 -21.07 -15.82 -1.89
C TYR A 38 -21.94 -15.07 -2.90
N TYR A 39 -21.42 -14.00 -3.51
CA TYR A 39 -22.18 -13.18 -4.46
C TYR A 39 -21.72 -13.40 -5.90
N LEU A 40 -20.43 -13.58 -6.16
CA LEU A 40 -19.96 -13.90 -7.51
C LEU A 40 -19.96 -15.41 -7.81
N GLY A 41 -19.63 -16.24 -6.81
CA GLY A 41 -19.47 -17.68 -7.01
C GLY A 41 -18.22 -18.00 -7.84
N ARG A 42 -18.05 -19.29 -8.17
CA ARG A 42 -16.91 -19.77 -8.96
C ARG A 42 -16.94 -19.19 -10.37
N ASP A 43 -18.08 -19.31 -11.04
CA ASP A 43 -18.23 -18.90 -12.44
C ASP A 43 -18.16 -17.39 -12.62
N GLY A 44 -18.78 -16.63 -11.72
CA GLY A 44 -18.68 -15.17 -11.71
C GLY A 44 -17.25 -14.70 -11.46
N THR A 45 -16.53 -15.32 -10.52
CA THR A 45 -15.12 -15.02 -10.27
C THR A 45 -14.26 -15.35 -11.48
N ARG A 46 -14.42 -16.53 -12.10
CA ARG A 46 -13.68 -16.89 -13.32
C ARG A 46 -13.98 -15.93 -14.46
N ARG A 47 -15.24 -15.54 -14.66
CA ARG A 47 -15.63 -14.59 -15.72
C ARG A 47 -15.03 -13.21 -15.48
N LEU A 48 -15.00 -12.75 -14.23
CA LEU A 48 -14.44 -11.46 -13.85
C LEU A 48 -12.92 -11.41 -14.10
N PHE A 49 -12.19 -12.46 -13.72
CA PHE A 49 -10.73 -12.55 -13.88
C PHE A 49 -10.29 -13.27 -15.18
N GLY A 50 -11.21 -13.45 -16.14
CA GLY A 50 -10.94 -13.88 -17.53
C GLY A 50 -10.73 -15.37 -17.81
N GLY A 51 -11.00 -16.23 -16.84
CA GLY A 51 -11.07 -17.68 -16.99
C GLY A 51 -9.84 -18.27 -17.67
N ASP A 52 -10.04 -19.02 -18.75
CA ASP A 52 -8.96 -19.72 -19.45
C ASP A 52 -8.34 -18.93 -20.62
N SER A 53 -8.78 -17.70 -20.86
CA SER A 53 -8.31 -16.90 -21.99
C SER A 53 -7.05 -16.08 -21.66
N LEU A 54 -6.31 -15.65 -22.68
CA LEU A 54 -5.21 -14.67 -22.53
C LEU A 54 -5.70 -13.29 -22.06
N ARG A 55 -7.02 -13.03 -22.12
CA ARG A 55 -7.65 -11.81 -21.59
C ARG A 55 -7.66 -11.78 -20.06
N SER A 56 -7.42 -12.91 -19.40
CA SER A 56 -7.34 -13.02 -17.94
C SER A 56 -6.29 -12.13 -17.31
N LEU A 57 -5.13 -11.94 -17.97
CA LEU A 57 -4.07 -11.07 -17.48
C LEU A 57 -4.51 -9.60 -17.43
N PRO A 58 -4.94 -8.97 -18.55
CA PRO A 58 -5.40 -7.58 -18.51
C PRO A 58 -6.62 -7.34 -17.64
N GLN A 59 -7.55 -8.30 -17.58
CA GLN A 59 -8.68 -8.18 -16.67
C GLN A 59 -8.23 -8.20 -15.21
N SER A 60 -7.34 -9.14 -14.85
CA SER A 60 -6.90 -9.30 -13.47
C SER A 60 -6.11 -8.12 -12.97
N TRP A 61 -5.17 -7.59 -13.77
CA TRP A 61 -4.44 -6.42 -13.29
C TRP A 61 -5.32 -5.18 -13.21
N LEU A 62 -6.26 -4.99 -14.16
CA LEU A 62 -7.18 -3.83 -14.16
C LEU A 62 -8.10 -3.84 -12.94
N ILE A 63 -8.65 -5.01 -12.58
CA ILE A 63 -9.43 -5.16 -11.34
C ILE A 63 -8.56 -4.86 -10.13
N GLY A 64 -7.31 -5.33 -10.12
CA GLY A 64 -6.34 -5.00 -9.08
C GLY A 64 -6.17 -3.49 -8.91
N MET A 65 -5.96 -2.75 -10.00
CA MET A 65 -5.79 -1.29 -9.97
C MET A 65 -6.98 -0.54 -9.37
N LEU A 66 -8.20 -1.10 -9.47
CA LEU A 66 -9.42 -0.44 -9.00
C LEU A 66 -9.74 -0.74 -7.54
N LEU A 67 -9.17 -1.79 -6.96
CA LEU A 67 -9.48 -2.21 -5.59
C LEU A 67 -8.51 -1.56 -4.59
N PRO A 68 -9.02 -0.97 -3.49
CA PRO A 68 -8.20 -0.31 -2.45
C PRO A 68 -7.57 -1.35 -1.51
N VAL A 69 -6.72 -2.21 -2.05
CA VAL A 69 -6.04 -3.28 -1.29
C VAL A 69 -4.52 -3.13 -1.43
N CYS A 70 -3.79 -3.60 -0.42
CA CYS A 70 -2.33 -3.68 -0.44
C CYS A 70 -1.88 -5.14 -0.64
N SER A 71 -0.57 -5.40 -0.69
CA SER A 71 -0.04 -6.76 -0.90
C SER A 71 -0.48 -7.77 0.17
N ILE A 72 -0.77 -7.31 1.41
CA ILE A 72 -1.33 -8.17 2.47
C ILE A 72 -2.85 -8.32 2.33
N GLY A 73 -3.58 -7.23 2.05
CA GLY A 73 -5.04 -7.25 1.83
C GLY A 73 -5.45 -8.10 0.62
N VAL A 74 -4.53 -8.35 -0.32
CA VAL A 74 -4.75 -9.22 -1.47
C VAL A 74 -4.75 -10.71 -1.11
N LEU A 75 -4.14 -11.14 0.00
CA LEU A 75 -3.99 -12.56 0.34
C LEU A 75 -5.32 -13.33 0.50
N PRO A 76 -6.35 -12.83 1.24
CA PRO A 76 -7.66 -13.48 1.28
C PRO A 76 -8.31 -13.59 -0.11
N ILE A 77 -8.13 -12.58 -0.95
CA ILE A 77 -8.68 -12.54 -2.31
C ILE A 77 -8.01 -13.60 -3.19
N LEU A 78 -6.67 -13.72 -3.14
CA LEU A 78 -5.92 -14.74 -3.87
C LEU A 78 -6.35 -16.16 -3.49
N ILE A 79 -6.58 -16.41 -2.21
CA ILE A 79 -7.10 -17.70 -1.72
C ILE A 79 -8.46 -17.99 -2.38
N GLN A 80 -9.35 -17.00 -2.41
CA GLN A 80 -10.67 -17.19 -3.01
C GLN A 80 -10.62 -17.32 -4.54
N MET A 81 -9.81 -16.52 -5.23
CA MET A 81 -9.60 -16.62 -6.68
C MET A 81 -9.07 -18.01 -7.06
N ARG A 82 -8.12 -18.56 -6.29
CA ARG A 82 -7.62 -19.92 -6.48
C ARG A 82 -8.70 -20.97 -6.23
N ARG A 83 -9.50 -20.84 -5.16
CA ARG A 83 -10.65 -21.72 -4.91
C ARG A 83 -11.64 -21.69 -6.07
N SER A 84 -11.79 -20.54 -6.72
CA SER A 84 -12.63 -20.40 -7.92
C SER A 84 -11.98 -20.95 -9.19
N GLY A 85 -10.73 -21.42 -9.16
CA GLY A 85 -10.02 -21.98 -10.31
C GLY A 85 -9.50 -20.93 -11.30
N VAL A 86 -9.17 -19.72 -10.83
CA VAL A 86 -8.48 -18.71 -11.63
C VAL A 86 -7.04 -19.14 -11.91
N LYS A 87 -6.54 -18.86 -13.12
CA LYS A 87 -5.19 -19.24 -13.57
C LYS A 87 -4.08 -18.62 -12.70
N PRO A 88 -2.94 -19.31 -12.53
CA PRO A 88 -1.81 -18.77 -11.76
C PRO A 88 -1.24 -17.46 -12.31
N GLY A 89 -1.15 -17.30 -13.63
CA GLY A 89 -0.71 -16.05 -14.24
C GLY A 89 -1.63 -14.88 -13.87
N ALA A 90 -2.93 -15.09 -13.94
CA ALA A 90 -3.95 -14.12 -13.51
C ALA A 90 -3.89 -13.80 -12.01
N LEU A 91 -3.68 -14.81 -11.15
CA LEU A 91 -3.43 -14.62 -9.71
C LEU A 91 -2.20 -13.74 -9.48
N SER A 92 -1.10 -14.01 -10.17
CA SER A 92 0.13 -13.22 -10.05
C SER A 92 -0.04 -11.79 -10.56
N ALA A 93 -0.80 -11.61 -11.65
CA ALA A 93 -1.05 -10.30 -12.23
C ALA A 93 -1.86 -9.42 -11.28
N PHE A 94 -2.91 -9.98 -10.68
CA PHE A 94 -3.69 -9.32 -9.64
C PHE A 94 -2.85 -9.02 -8.38
N ALA A 95 -2.05 -10.00 -7.93
CA ALA A 95 -1.24 -9.88 -6.72
C ALA A 95 -0.27 -8.69 -6.77
N LEU A 96 0.39 -8.51 -7.91
CA LEU A 96 1.37 -7.44 -8.10
C LEU A 96 0.69 -6.11 -8.44
N SER A 97 -0.33 -6.08 -9.29
CA SER A 97 -0.89 -4.82 -9.77
C SER A 97 -1.68 -4.05 -8.71
N ALA A 98 -2.42 -4.76 -7.85
CA ALA A 98 -3.32 -4.12 -6.89
C ALA A 98 -2.60 -3.16 -5.92
N PRO A 99 -1.50 -3.56 -5.27
CA PRO A 99 -0.74 -2.62 -4.44
C PRO A 99 0.05 -1.59 -5.25
N LEU A 100 0.57 -1.93 -6.43
CA LEU A 100 1.42 -1.03 -7.22
C LEU A 100 0.67 0.17 -7.81
N PHE A 101 -0.61 -0.02 -8.11
CA PHE A 101 -1.42 0.93 -8.86
C PHE A 101 -2.64 1.42 -8.09
N ASN A 102 -2.57 1.37 -6.76
CA ASN A 102 -3.61 1.94 -5.93
C ASN A 102 -3.84 3.41 -6.35
N PRO A 103 -5.10 3.83 -6.61
CA PRO A 103 -5.41 5.18 -7.07
C PRO A 103 -4.85 6.28 -6.16
N LEU A 104 -4.86 6.08 -4.84
CA LEU A 104 -4.29 7.02 -3.88
C LEU A 104 -2.80 7.22 -4.12
N SER A 105 -2.06 6.13 -4.28
CA SER A 105 -0.61 6.18 -4.49
C SER A 105 -0.23 6.74 -5.85
N LEU A 106 -1.01 6.44 -6.89
CA LEU A 106 -0.81 7.04 -8.21
C LEU A 106 -1.04 8.56 -8.18
N LEU A 107 -2.09 9.01 -7.48
CA LEU A 107 -2.39 10.43 -7.30
C LEU A 107 -1.29 11.14 -6.50
N TYR A 108 -0.79 10.53 -5.43
CA TYR A 108 0.36 11.06 -4.69
C TYR A 108 1.61 11.14 -5.56
N GLY A 109 1.90 10.10 -6.33
CA GLY A 109 3.03 10.05 -7.26
C GLY A 109 3.03 11.23 -8.24
N LEU A 110 1.85 11.67 -8.72
CA LEU A 110 1.70 12.82 -9.62
C LEU A 110 2.18 14.16 -9.04
N THR A 111 2.33 14.27 -7.71
CA THR A 111 2.95 15.45 -7.08
C THR A 111 4.46 15.40 -7.01
N LEU A 112 5.03 14.19 -6.98
CA LEU A 112 6.45 13.97 -6.81
C LEU A 112 7.22 14.07 -8.12
N SER A 113 6.59 13.65 -9.23
CA SER A 113 7.26 13.54 -10.51
C SER A 113 6.41 14.07 -11.65
N ARG A 114 7.05 14.27 -12.81
CA ARG A 114 6.35 14.71 -14.03
C ARG A 114 5.32 13.64 -14.42
N PRO A 115 4.08 14.01 -14.79
CA PRO A 115 3.03 13.05 -15.15
C PRO A 115 3.47 12.01 -16.18
N LEU A 116 4.28 12.40 -17.16
CA LEU A 116 4.81 11.50 -18.18
C LEU A 116 5.67 10.36 -17.60
N VAL A 117 6.48 10.64 -16.57
CA VAL A 117 7.34 9.64 -15.92
C VAL A 117 6.50 8.59 -15.21
N ILE A 118 5.42 9.01 -14.54
CA ILE A 118 4.52 8.12 -13.82
C ILE A 118 3.71 7.25 -14.77
N ILE A 119 3.23 7.83 -15.88
CA ILE A 119 2.55 7.07 -16.93
C ILE A 119 3.50 6.02 -17.52
N LEU A 120 4.73 6.41 -17.85
CA LEU A 120 5.73 5.48 -18.40
C LEU A 120 6.08 4.37 -17.40
N PHE A 121 6.27 4.73 -16.13
CA PHE A 121 6.48 3.78 -15.04
C PHE A 121 5.30 2.82 -14.91
N ALA A 122 4.07 3.33 -15.01
CA ALA A 122 2.88 2.52 -14.87
C ALA A 122 2.72 1.53 -16.02
N VAL A 123 2.87 1.99 -17.26
CA VAL A 123 2.85 1.13 -18.44
C VAL A 123 3.98 0.09 -18.37
N GLY A 124 5.19 0.49 -18.01
CA GLY A 124 6.33 -0.42 -17.86
C GLY A 124 6.07 -1.50 -16.81
N SER A 125 5.53 -1.11 -15.66
CA SER A 125 5.17 -2.03 -14.59
C SER A 125 4.04 -3.00 -15.00
N LEU A 126 3.04 -2.53 -15.76
CA LEU A 126 2.00 -3.41 -16.33
C LEU A 126 2.57 -4.41 -17.34
N VAL A 127 3.56 -4.02 -18.15
CA VAL A 127 4.27 -4.92 -19.06
C VAL A 127 5.02 -6.00 -18.28
N ILE A 128 5.73 -5.64 -17.20
CA ILE A 128 6.42 -6.59 -16.32
C ILE A 128 5.43 -7.60 -15.73
N VAL A 129 4.34 -7.11 -15.13
CA VAL A 129 3.32 -7.93 -14.50
C VAL A 129 2.67 -8.88 -15.52
N THR A 130 2.41 -8.40 -16.74
CA THR A 130 1.87 -9.22 -17.83
C THR A 130 2.86 -10.27 -18.32
N ALA A 131 4.12 -9.89 -18.54
CA ALA A 131 5.18 -10.81 -18.99
C ALA A 131 5.43 -11.92 -17.96
N LEU A 132 5.44 -11.57 -16.68
CA LEU A 132 5.62 -12.51 -15.58
C LEU A 132 4.42 -13.45 -15.42
N GLY A 133 3.19 -12.95 -15.61
CA GLY A 133 1.99 -13.78 -15.63
C GLY A 133 1.95 -14.74 -16.82
N LEU A 134 2.39 -14.29 -18.01
CA LEU A 134 2.56 -15.15 -19.19
C LEU A 134 3.63 -16.22 -18.96
N LEU A 135 4.74 -15.86 -18.32
CA LEU A 135 5.79 -16.80 -17.94
C LEU A 135 5.23 -17.88 -17.00
N TRP A 136 4.44 -17.49 -15.99
CA TRP A 136 3.81 -18.47 -15.10
C TRP A 136 2.86 -19.39 -15.86
N ASP A 137 1.93 -18.82 -16.64
CA ASP A 137 0.96 -19.62 -17.40
C ASP A 137 1.63 -20.60 -18.36
N ALA A 138 2.76 -20.23 -18.97
CA ALA A 138 3.53 -21.11 -19.83
C ALA A 138 4.17 -22.28 -19.07
N LEU A 139 4.65 -22.04 -17.84
CA LEU A 139 5.22 -23.08 -16.96
C LEU A 139 4.13 -24.02 -16.42
N ASP A 140 2.96 -23.47 -16.06
CA ASP A 140 1.87 -24.25 -15.46
C ASP A 140 1.09 -25.09 -16.50
N ARG A 141 0.94 -24.62 -17.74
CA ARG A 141 0.35 -25.42 -18.85
C ARG A 141 1.06 -26.75 -19.06
N ARG A 142 2.39 -26.79 -18.89
CA ARG A 142 3.16 -28.03 -18.99
C ARG A 142 2.79 -29.04 -17.91
N LYS A 143 2.37 -28.57 -16.74
CA LYS A 143 2.03 -29.39 -15.56
C LYS A 143 0.56 -29.81 -15.52
N GLN A 144 -0.35 -28.94 -15.97
CA GLN A 144 -1.78 -29.28 -16.09
C GLN A 144 -2.05 -30.32 -17.19
N ALA A 145 -1.23 -30.38 -18.24
CA ALA A 145 -1.30 -31.45 -19.24
C ALA A 145 -1.08 -32.86 -18.65
N GLU A 146 -0.55 -32.96 -17.42
CA GLU A 146 -0.26 -34.20 -16.71
C GLU A 146 -1.29 -34.52 -15.60
N THR A 147 -2.27 -33.66 -15.30
CA THR A 147 -3.21 -33.86 -14.18
C THR A 147 -4.66 -33.52 -14.57
N GLU A 148 -5.56 -34.52 -14.54
CA GLU A 148 -7.01 -34.33 -14.75
C GLU A 148 -7.66 -33.49 -13.63
N PRO A 149 -8.72 -32.71 -13.94
CA PRO A 149 -9.34 -31.81 -12.97
C PRO A 149 -10.22 -32.57 -11.95
N THR A 150 -9.93 -32.41 -10.66
CA THR A 150 -10.68 -33.02 -9.56
C THR A 150 -11.89 -32.19 -9.14
N SER A 151 -13.05 -32.86 -9.13
CA SER A 151 -14.32 -32.66 -8.41
C SER A 151 -14.85 -31.24 -8.17
N GLU A 152 -16.02 -30.99 -8.75
CA GLU A 152 -16.97 -29.92 -8.44
C GLU A 152 -17.41 -29.96 -6.97
N THR A 153 -16.94 -29.01 -6.16
CA THR A 153 -17.66 -28.68 -4.91
C THR A 153 -18.92 -27.93 -5.27
N ALA A 154 -20.08 -28.52 -4.96
CA ALA A 154 -21.39 -27.91 -5.12
C ALA A 154 -21.43 -26.50 -4.52
N GLU A 155 -21.87 -25.53 -5.33
CA GLU A 155 -21.98 -24.15 -4.88
C GLU A 155 -23.11 -24.00 -3.86
N PRO A 156 -22.88 -23.37 -2.70
CA PRO A 156 -23.93 -23.22 -1.70
C PRO A 156 -25.03 -22.29 -2.24
N ASN A 157 -26.25 -22.82 -2.35
CA ASN A 157 -27.41 -22.05 -2.77
C ASN A 157 -28.02 -21.23 -1.63
N LEU A 158 -27.29 -20.21 -1.16
CA LEU A 158 -27.74 -19.30 -0.09
C LEU A 158 -28.43 -18.07 -0.69
N ILE A 159 -29.63 -17.71 -0.22
CA ILE A 159 -30.38 -16.51 -0.63
C ILE A 159 -30.75 -15.69 0.62
N GLY A 160 -30.85 -14.37 0.47
CA GLY A 160 -31.32 -13.47 1.52
C GLY A 160 -30.33 -13.26 2.68
N PRO A 161 -30.79 -13.01 3.93
CA PRO A 161 -29.94 -12.64 5.06
C PRO A 161 -28.98 -13.76 5.48
N ARG A 162 -29.29 -15.03 5.15
CA ARG A 162 -28.41 -16.17 5.38
C ARG A 162 -27.11 -16.07 4.59
N ARG A 163 -27.14 -15.45 3.39
CA ARG A 163 -25.94 -15.21 2.58
C ARG A 163 -25.03 -14.20 3.26
N LEU A 164 -25.59 -13.11 3.78
CA LEU A 164 -24.83 -12.10 4.53
C LEU A 164 -24.22 -12.70 5.81
N ALA A 165 -24.99 -13.49 6.55
CA ALA A 165 -24.49 -14.20 7.73
C ALA A 165 -23.35 -15.16 7.39
N ALA A 166 -23.45 -15.91 6.29
CA ALA A 166 -22.37 -16.78 5.81
C ALA A 166 -21.11 -15.98 5.46
N MET A 167 -21.26 -14.81 4.82
CA MET A 167 -20.14 -13.90 4.54
C MET A 167 -19.45 -13.43 5.81
N VAL A 168 -20.19 -12.99 6.82
CA VAL A 168 -19.64 -12.54 8.11
C VAL A 168 -18.96 -13.68 8.85
N VAL A 169 -19.54 -14.88 8.83
CA VAL A 169 -18.96 -16.09 9.42
C VAL A 169 -17.65 -16.45 8.73
N GLN A 170 -17.59 -16.40 7.39
CA GLN A 170 -16.34 -16.58 6.66
C GLN A 170 -15.31 -15.54 7.07
N MET A 171 -15.65 -14.25 7.03
CA MET A 171 -14.73 -13.16 7.37
C MET A 171 -14.15 -13.34 8.78
N SER A 172 -14.99 -13.72 9.75
CA SER A 172 -14.59 -13.99 11.13
C SER A 172 -13.64 -15.19 11.23
N ARG A 173 -13.92 -16.27 10.50
CA ARG A 173 -13.05 -17.47 10.47
C ARG A 173 -11.73 -17.20 9.76
N ASP A 174 -11.75 -16.42 8.69
CA ASP A 174 -10.57 -16.04 7.91
C ASP A 174 -9.68 -15.07 8.72
N ALA A 175 -10.26 -14.20 9.55
CA ALA A 175 -9.54 -13.35 10.51
C ALA A 175 -8.76 -14.14 11.60
N THR A 176 -9.04 -15.43 11.75
CA THR A 176 -8.31 -16.36 12.65
C THR A 176 -7.72 -17.55 11.90
N GLY A 177 -7.73 -17.50 10.57
CA GLY A 177 -7.42 -18.62 9.70
C GLY A 177 -6.10 -18.46 8.95
N ILE A 178 -6.05 -19.12 7.79
CA ILE A 178 -4.90 -19.05 6.87
C ILE A 178 -4.59 -17.60 6.46
N PRO A 179 -5.56 -16.74 6.11
CA PRO A 179 -5.23 -15.35 5.74
C PRO A 179 -4.51 -14.60 6.85
N MET A 180 -4.97 -14.71 8.10
CA MET A 180 -4.29 -14.09 9.24
C MET A 180 -2.89 -14.66 9.48
N ALA A 181 -2.69 -15.97 9.35
CA ALA A 181 -1.36 -16.57 9.46
C ALA A 181 -0.39 -16.06 8.37
N LEU A 182 -0.88 -15.85 7.15
CA LEU A 182 -0.09 -15.24 6.08
C LEU A 182 0.19 -13.76 6.34
N THR A 183 -0.78 -13.02 6.89
CA THR A 183 -0.56 -11.63 7.34
C THR A 183 0.56 -11.56 8.37
N LEU A 184 0.55 -12.43 9.39
CA LEU A 184 1.62 -12.50 10.38
C LEU A 184 2.96 -12.88 9.76
N LEU A 185 2.98 -13.80 8.79
CA LEU A 185 4.20 -14.15 8.06
C LEU A 185 4.75 -12.97 7.24
N ALA A 186 3.89 -12.18 6.61
CA ALA A 186 4.29 -10.97 5.88
C ALA A 186 4.89 -9.93 6.83
N LEU A 187 4.24 -9.68 7.97
CA LEU A 187 4.71 -8.73 8.99
C LEU A 187 5.99 -9.20 9.68
N LEU A 188 6.19 -10.52 9.83
CA LEU A 188 7.44 -11.08 10.35
C LEU A 188 8.64 -10.68 9.48
N GLY A 189 8.47 -10.53 8.17
CA GLY A 189 9.52 -10.02 7.29
C GLY A 189 9.98 -8.61 7.64
N LEU A 190 9.01 -7.72 7.91
CA LEU A 190 9.27 -6.36 8.37
C LEU A 190 9.96 -6.35 9.75
N GLY A 191 9.49 -7.17 10.69
CA GLY A 191 10.09 -7.30 12.01
C GLY A 191 11.52 -7.84 11.96
N LEU A 192 11.77 -8.88 11.15
CA LEU A 192 13.10 -9.46 10.97
C LEU A 192 14.08 -8.45 10.38
N LEU A 193 13.64 -7.67 9.40
CA LEU A 193 14.46 -6.62 8.83
C LEU A 193 14.85 -5.57 9.88
N ALA A 194 13.91 -5.13 10.72
CA ALA A 194 14.18 -4.17 11.80
C ALA A 194 15.06 -4.72 12.93
N VAL A 195 15.12 -6.04 13.10
CA VAL A 195 16.09 -6.71 13.99
C VAL A 195 17.47 -6.78 13.35
N VAL A 196 17.58 -6.84 12.02
CA VAL A 196 18.87 -6.91 11.31
C VAL A 196 19.44 -5.53 11.02
N LEU A 197 18.60 -4.54 10.70
CA LEU A 197 18.97 -3.18 10.37
C LEU A 197 18.88 -2.29 11.62
N PRO A 198 20.00 -1.94 12.27
CA PRO A 198 19.99 -1.01 13.38
C PRO A 198 19.51 0.38 12.94
N TYR A 199 19.15 1.22 13.91
CA TYR A 199 18.78 2.61 13.67
C TYR A 199 19.86 3.32 12.83
N GLY A 200 19.45 3.99 11.75
CA GLY A 200 20.35 4.70 10.84
C GLY A 200 21.21 3.84 9.91
N ALA A 201 21.03 2.51 9.87
CA ALA A 201 21.92 1.60 9.11
C ALA A 201 22.05 1.91 7.61
N MET A 202 21.01 2.51 7.01
CA MET A 202 20.96 2.80 5.58
C MET A 202 21.16 4.28 5.26
N GLN A 203 21.58 5.09 6.23
CA GLN A 203 21.72 6.54 6.02
C GLN A 203 22.75 6.89 4.95
N HIS A 204 23.81 6.10 4.79
CA HIS A 204 24.85 6.32 3.76
C HIS A 204 24.81 5.27 2.64
N SER A 205 23.68 4.58 2.47
CA SER A 205 23.53 3.51 1.48
C SER A 205 22.70 4.00 0.31
N VAL A 206 22.89 3.39 -0.88
CA VAL A 206 22.00 3.58 -2.04
C VAL A 206 22.12 4.98 -2.69
N GLU A 207 23.29 5.61 -2.57
CA GLU A 207 23.57 6.88 -3.23
C GLU A 207 23.44 6.79 -4.76
N ARG A 208 23.23 7.92 -5.43
CA ARG A 208 23.10 8.05 -6.89
C ARG A 208 24.15 7.28 -7.68
N ASP A 209 25.42 7.38 -7.29
CA ASP A 209 26.55 6.86 -8.05
C ASP A 209 26.97 5.45 -7.60
N ASP A 210 26.31 4.86 -6.61
CA ASP A 210 26.58 3.50 -6.17
C ASP A 210 26.03 2.48 -7.19
N PRO A 211 26.90 1.72 -7.89
CA PRO A 211 26.45 0.71 -8.83
C PRO A 211 25.72 -0.44 -8.13
N LEU A 212 25.92 -0.67 -6.83
CA LEU A 212 25.25 -1.74 -6.09
C LEU A 212 23.90 -1.31 -5.53
N ALA A 213 23.51 -0.04 -5.67
CA ALA A 213 22.29 0.53 -5.08
C ALA A 213 20.99 -0.24 -5.43
N PRO A 214 20.71 -0.61 -6.70
CA PRO A 214 19.54 -1.44 -7.00
C PRO A 214 19.59 -2.84 -6.36
N LEU A 215 20.78 -3.42 -6.23
CA LEU A 215 20.97 -4.75 -5.66
C LEU A 215 20.83 -4.75 -4.14
N THR A 216 21.40 -3.76 -3.45
CA THR A 216 21.22 -3.59 -2.00
C THR A 216 19.75 -3.36 -1.69
N MET A 217 19.08 -2.50 -2.47
CA MET A 217 17.66 -2.25 -2.31
C MET A 217 16.79 -3.48 -2.60
N LEU A 218 17.20 -4.38 -3.49
CA LEU A 218 16.51 -5.65 -3.72
C LEU A 218 16.50 -6.52 -2.46
N PHE A 219 17.63 -6.65 -1.76
CA PHE A 219 17.70 -7.45 -0.53
C PHE A 219 16.87 -6.86 0.61
N VAL A 220 16.74 -5.53 0.66
CA VAL A 220 15.88 -4.84 1.63
C VAL A 220 14.41 -4.98 1.22
N ALA A 221 14.07 -4.73 -0.04
CA ALA A 221 12.69 -4.64 -0.51
C ALA A 221 11.94 -5.99 -0.55
N VAL A 222 12.62 -7.11 -0.71
CA VAL A 222 12.00 -8.46 -0.73
C VAL A 222 11.34 -8.86 0.61
N PRO A 223 12.03 -8.74 1.77
CA PRO A 223 11.41 -8.98 3.07
C PRO A 223 10.56 -7.82 3.57
N VAL A 224 10.77 -6.60 3.06
CA VAL A 224 9.96 -5.42 3.40
C VAL A 224 8.54 -5.59 2.92
N TYR A 225 7.62 -5.14 3.78
CA TYR A 225 6.29 -4.71 3.37
C TYR A 225 6.25 -3.19 3.50
N ALA A 226 5.99 -2.50 2.37
CA ALA A 226 5.67 -1.09 2.34
C ALA A 226 4.22 -0.91 1.88
N THR A 227 3.44 -0.13 2.62
CA THR A 227 2.13 0.27 2.10
C THR A 227 2.34 1.12 0.83
N PRO A 228 1.39 1.12 -0.12
CA PRO A 228 1.52 1.92 -1.33
C PRO A 228 1.78 3.41 -1.09
N MET A 229 1.18 3.96 -0.03
CA MET A 229 1.40 5.33 0.43
C MET A 229 2.82 5.55 0.94
N LEU A 230 3.31 4.65 1.80
CA LEU A 230 4.67 4.73 2.33
C LEU A 230 5.71 4.63 1.21
N ALA A 231 5.55 3.69 0.29
CA ALA A 231 6.50 3.52 -0.82
C ALA A 231 6.60 4.77 -1.70
N MET A 232 5.47 5.44 -2.00
CA MET A 232 5.50 6.69 -2.76
C MET A 232 6.13 7.83 -1.97
N SER A 233 5.83 7.96 -0.67
CA SER A 233 6.49 8.96 0.18
C SER A 233 8.01 8.77 0.20
N GLN A 234 8.48 7.53 0.32
CA GLN A 234 9.91 7.23 0.34
C GLN A 234 10.56 7.45 -1.02
N LEU A 235 9.87 7.17 -2.12
CA LEU A 235 10.36 7.51 -3.45
C LEU A 235 10.60 9.02 -3.60
N GLY A 236 9.73 9.85 -3.03
CA GLY A 236 9.91 11.30 -2.94
C GLY A 236 11.20 11.68 -2.20
N MET A 237 11.35 11.19 -0.96
CA MET A 237 12.54 11.42 -0.13
C MET A 237 13.82 10.92 -0.82
N MET A 238 13.76 9.77 -1.48
CA MET A 238 14.88 9.20 -2.22
C MET A 238 15.36 10.12 -3.33
N PHE A 239 14.43 10.72 -4.10
CA PHE A 239 14.80 11.68 -5.14
C PHE A 239 15.28 13.02 -4.58
N GLN A 240 14.78 13.44 -3.41
CA GLN A 240 15.25 14.66 -2.73
C GLN A 240 16.71 14.52 -2.30
N HIS A 241 17.10 13.40 -1.68
CA HIS A 241 18.48 13.14 -1.27
C HIS A 241 19.41 12.64 -2.39
N ALA A 242 18.97 12.69 -3.66
CA ALA A 242 19.69 12.13 -4.80
C ALA A 242 20.17 10.69 -4.58
N ASN A 243 19.28 9.81 -4.12
CA ASN A 243 19.50 8.37 -4.13
C ASN A 243 19.30 7.79 -5.54
N SER A 244 19.80 6.56 -5.75
CA SER A 244 19.69 5.85 -7.02
C SER A 244 18.22 5.71 -7.50
N PRO A 245 17.89 6.18 -8.74
CA PRO A 245 16.57 5.95 -9.33
C PRO A 245 16.24 4.47 -9.54
N GLY A 246 17.25 3.64 -9.84
CA GLY A 246 17.08 2.19 -9.94
C GLY A 246 16.69 1.54 -8.61
N ALA A 247 17.26 2.01 -7.51
CA ALA A 247 16.85 1.56 -6.18
C ALA A 247 15.44 2.01 -5.81
N ALA A 248 15.06 3.24 -6.13
CA ALA A 248 13.69 3.73 -5.91
C ALA A 248 12.66 2.87 -6.65
N PHE A 249 12.96 2.50 -7.90
CA PHE A 249 12.15 1.56 -8.68
C PHE A 249 12.08 0.19 -8.02
N THR A 250 13.21 -0.35 -7.56
CA THR A 250 13.28 -1.65 -6.89
C THR A 250 12.42 -1.67 -5.62
N LEU A 251 12.52 -0.63 -4.79
CA LEU A 251 11.69 -0.45 -3.59
C LEU A 251 10.22 -0.38 -3.95
N LEU A 252 9.86 0.42 -4.95
CA LEU A 252 8.47 0.60 -5.34
C LEU A 252 7.86 -0.72 -5.84
N ILE A 253 8.55 -1.47 -6.72
CA ILE A 253 8.01 -2.73 -7.25
C ILE A 253 8.00 -3.84 -6.20
N LEU A 254 9.13 -4.10 -5.53
CA LEU A 254 9.25 -5.25 -4.64
C LEU A 254 8.69 -4.95 -3.24
N GLY A 255 8.97 -3.78 -2.67
CA GLY A 255 8.52 -3.42 -1.33
C GLY A 255 7.00 -3.19 -1.25
N THR A 256 6.41 -2.64 -2.30
CA THR A 256 4.94 -2.44 -2.37
C THR A 256 4.23 -3.66 -2.94
N GLY A 257 4.79 -4.24 -4.01
CA GLY A 257 4.16 -5.33 -4.77
C GLY A 257 4.29 -6.70 -4.13
N MET A 258 5.26 -6.91 -3.24
CA MET A 258 5.49 -8.19 -2.59
C MET A 258 5.52 -8.09 -1.06
N ASN A 259 5.60 -9.27 -0.45
CA ASN A 259 5.91 -9.52 0.94
C ASN A 259 6.34 -11.00 1.05
N LEU A 260 6.86 -11.43 2.21
CA LEU A 260 7.28 -12.83 2.41
C LEU A 260 6.15 -13.86 2.27
N ALA A 261 4.90 -13.47 2.50
CA ALA A 261 3.77 -14.40 2.48
C ALA A 261 3.34 -14.79 1.05
N THR A 262 3.45 -13.89 0.08
CA THR A 262 3.11 -14.15 -1.32
C THR A 262 3.89 -15.33 -1.95
N PRO A 263 5.25 -15.34 -1.95
CA PRO A 263 6.01 -16.48 -2.48
C PRO A 263 5.82 -17.74 -1.64
N TYR A 264 5.68 -17.62 -0.31
CA TYR A 264 5.38 -18.76 0.54
C TYR A 264 4.05 -19.41 0.17
N TRP A 265 3.00 -18.61 -0.01
CA TRP A 265 1.68 -19.08 -0.38
C TRP A 265 1.68 -19.74 -1.75
N PHE A 266 2.32 -19.10 -2.74
CA PHE A 266 2.51 -19.69 -4.06
C PHE A 266 3.29 -21.01 -4.01
N GLY A 267 4.39 -21.06 -3.27
CA GLY A 267 5.22 -22.26 -3.13
C GLY A 267 4.46 -23.41 -2.48
N ARG A 268 3.69 -23.12 -1.44
CA ARG A 268 2.91 -24.12 -0.71
C ARG A 268 1.86 -24.81 -1.58
N HIS A 269 1.31 -24.12 -2.59
CA HIS A 269 0.24 -24.74 -3.37
C HIS A 269 0.22 -24.61 -4.90
N PHE A 270 1.27 -24.09 -5.54
CA PHE A 270 1.63 -24.38 -6.94
C PHE A 270 2.95 -25.20 -7.03
N GLY A 271 3.68 -25.29 -5.92
CA GLY A 271 4.95 -26.00 -5.78
C GLY A 271 6.14 -25.04 -5.73
N TRP A 272 7.11 -25.36 -4.86
CA TRP A 272 8.27 -24.51 -4.61
C TRP A 272 9.12 -24.23 -5.85
N LYS A 273 9.20 -25.17 -6.80
CA LYS A 273 9.91 -24.95 -8.07
C LYS A 273 9.27 -23.83 -8.89
N ALA A 274 7.94 -23.86 -9.07
CA ALA A 274 7.20 -22.86 -9.83
C ALA A 274 7.27 -21.47 -9.16
N ALA A 275 7.11 -21.43 -7.83
CA ALA A 275 7.24 -20.20 -7.07
C ALA A 275 8.66 -19.62 -7.12
N ALA A 276 9.70 -20.46 -7.05
CA ALA A 276 11.08 -20.02 -7.19
C ALA A 276 11.39 -19.51 -8.59
N THR A 277 10.89 -20.15 -9.66
CA THR A 277 11.05 -19.65 -11.03
C THR A 277 10.35 -18.31 -11.24
N TRP A 278 9.15 -18.15 -10.69
CA TRP A 278 8.44 -16.88 -10.75
C TRP A 278 9.16 -15.78 -9.97
N MET A 279 9.57 -16.07 -8.73
CA MET A 279 10.30 -15.11 -7.89
C MET A 279 11.61 -14.70 -8.58
N THR A 280 12.39 -15.67 -9.06
CA THR A 280 13.65 -15.38 -9.77
C THR A 280 13.39 -14.56 -11.04
N GLY A 281 12.36 -14.89 -11.82
CA GLY A 281 11.97 -14.12 -12.99
C GLY A 281 11.62 -12.66 -12.64
N LEU A 282 10.83 -12.45 -11.59
CA LEU A 282 10.49 -11.11 -11.10
C LEU A 282 11.74 -10.33 -10.66
N LEU A 283 12.60 -10.94 -9.85
CA LEU A 283 13.83 -10.31 -9.37
C LEU A 283 14.76 -9.93 -10.53
N LEU A 284 14.95 -10.82 -11.51
CA LEU A 284 15.78 -10.53 -12.69
C LEU A 284 15.21 -9.42 -13.56
N ILE A 285 13.89 -9.40 -13.79
CA ILE A 285 13.24 -8.35 -14.57
C ILE A 285 13.35 -7.00 -13.86
N VAL A 286 13.03 -6.96 -12.56
CA VAL A 286 13.10 -5.73 -11.76
C VAL A 286 14.53 -5.22 -11.70
N LEU A 287 15.50 -6.09 -11.42
CA LEU A 287 16.90 -5.71 -11.32
C LEU A 287 17.43 -5.23 -12.68
N GLY A 288 17.15 -5.95 -13.77
CA GLY A 288 17.56 -5.58 -15.13
C GLY A 288 17.01 -4.22 -15.57
N ILE A 289 15.73 -3.96 -15.30
CA ILE A 289 15.12 -2.65 -15.59
C ILE A 289 15.71 -1.59 -14.67
N SER A 290 15.89 -1.87 -13.38
CA SER A 290 16.46 -0.93 -12.40
C SER A 290 17.85 -0.46 -12.81
N TYR A 291 18.73 -1.38 -13.26
CA TYR A 291 20.03 -1.02 -13.82
C TYR A 291 19.91 -0.24 -15.13
N GLY A 292 18.96 -0.61 -15.99
CA GLY A 292 18.71 0.08 -17.27
C GLY A 292 18.26 1.53 -17.08
N ILE A 293 17.42 1.81 -16.07
CA ILE A 293 16.91 3.16 -15.80
C ILE A 293 17.78 3.97 -14.83
N ASN A 294 18.71 3.34 -14.12
CA ASN A 294 19.47 3.99 -13.06
C ASN A 294 20.22 5.23 -13.57
N LYS A 295 20.90 5.14 -14.72
CA LYS A 295 21.65 6.26 -15.32
C LYS A 295 20.77 7.26 -16.10
N PRO A 296 19.80 6.83 -16.93
CA PRO A 296 19.01 7.77 -17.73
C PRO A 296 18.05 8.65 -16.91
N LEU A 297 17.58 8.18 -15.75
CA LEU A 297 16.58 8.88 -14.94
C LEU A 297 17.18 9.71 -13.80
N VAL A 298 18.50 9.87 -13.74
CA VAL A 298 19.09 10.68 -12.68
C VAL A 298 18.74 12.15 -12.91
N PRO A 299 18.08 12.83 -11.94
CA PRO A 299 17.69 14.21 -12.13
C PRO A 299 18.92 15.12 -12.30
N PRO A 300 18.94 16.00 -13.32
CA PRO A 300 20.02 16.96 -13.50
C PRO A 300 19.97 18.04 -12.41
N GLY A 301 21.11 18.31 -11.76
CA GLY A 301 21.27 19.43 -10.82
C GLY A 301 20.96 19.15 -9.34
N VAL A 302 20.80 17.88 -8.94
CA VAL A 302 20.73 17.48 -7.52
C VAL A 302 22.04 16.81 -7.14
N GLU A 303 22.77 17.39 -6.18
CA GLU A 303 23.99 16.83 -5.62
C GLU A 303 23.67 15.81 -4.52
N PRO A 304 24.46 14.74 -4.36
CA PRO A 304 24.27 13.78 -3.28
C PRO A 304 24.36 14.47 -1.91
N ALA A 305 23.35 14.29 -1.06
CA ALA A 305 23.34 14.86 0.29
C ALA A 305 24.34 14.16 1.25
N GLY A 306 24.92 13.04 0.83
CA GLY A 306 25.85 12.23 1.64
C GLY A 306 25.21 11.49 2.81
N HIS A 307 23.90 11.68 3.07
CA HIS A 307 23.09 10.94 4.02
C HIS A 307 21.60 10.98 3.61
N THR A 308 20.81 9.98 4.04
CA THR A 308 19.38 9.86 3.74
C THR A 308 18.58 9.26 4.90
N HIS A 309 17.47 9.88 5.26
CA HIS A 309 16.54 9.35 6.25
C HIS A 309 15.37 8.54 5.64
N ALA A 310 15.34 8.42 4.31
CA ALA A 310 14.27 7.73 3.57
C ALA A 310 14.11 6.24 3.94
N PHE A 311 15.11 5.66 4.59
CA PHE A 311 15.14 4.23 4.90
C PHE A 311 14.96 3.92 6.38
N ASP A 312 14.92 4.94 7.25
CA ASP A 312 14.79 4.75 8.69
C ASP A 312 13.48 4.07 9.06
N ILE A 313 12.44 4.20 8.22
CA ILE A 313 11.15 3.51 8.38
C ILE A 313 11.25 1.98 8.28
N TYR A 314 12.28 1.46 7.61
CA TYR A 314 12.54 0.03 7.47
C TYR A 314 13.54 -0.48 8.52
N ALA A 315 14.32 0.42 9.11
CA ALA A 315 15.26 0.13 10.17
C ALA A 315 14.57 0.05 11.55
N ASN A 316 15.37 -0.34 12.55
CA ASN A 316 14.94 -0.35 13.94
C ASN A 316 14.47 1.07 14.37
N PRO A 317 13.26 1.22 14.94
CA PRO A 317 12.74 2.53 15.32
C PRO A 317 13.35 3.09 16.62
N ILE A 318 14.16 2.30 17.35
CA ILE A 318 14.69 2.69 18.66
C ILE A 318 16.14 3.18 18.50
N PRO A 319 16.45 4.45 18.82
CA PRO A 319 17.81 4.99 18.76
C PRO A 319 18.77 4.30 19.76
N PRO A 320 20.09 4.29 19.48
CA PRO A 320 21.08 3.77 20.42
C PRO A 320 21.21 4.65 21.67
N ASN A 321 21.47 4.02 22.83
CA ASN A 321 21.77 4.68 24.12
C ASN A 321 20.64 5.50 24.78
N GLU A 322 19.39 5.41 24.31
CA GLU A 322 18.26 6.01 25.03
C GLU A 322 17.71 5.09 26.15
N GLY A 323 17.11 5.70 27.18
CA GLY A 323 16.70 5.08 28.46
C GLY A 323 15.77 3.86 28.38
N ASN A 324 14.53 3.96 28.89
CA ASN A 324 13.63 2.81 28.98
C ASN A 324 13.08 2.42 27.60
N VAL A 325 13.63 1.35 27.02
CA VAL A 325 13.25 0.79 25.70
C VAL A 325 11.74 0.60 25.55
N TRP A 326 11.03 0.20 26.62
CA TRP A 326 9.59 -0.02 26.58
C TRP A 326 8.78 1.28 26.47
N GLN A 327 9.26 2.36 27.08
CA GLN A 327 8.61 3.65 26.96
C GLN A 327 8.69 4.17 25.51
N LYS A 328 9.88 4.08 24.90
CA LYS A 328 10.08 4.48 23.50
C LYS A 328 9.30 3.59 22.54
N ALA A 329 9.19 2.29 22.84
CA ALA A 329 8.35 1.38 22.07
C ALA A 329 6.88 1.82 22.08
N ASN A 330 6.34 2.23 23.23
CA ASN A 330 4.98 2.74 23.34
C ASN A 330 4.82 4.07 22.59
N GLU A 331 5.73 5.04 22.80
CA GLU A 331 5.72 6.32 22.08
C GLU A 331 5.75 6.12 20.55
N ALA A 332 6.53 5.14 20.07
CA ALA A 332 6.63 4.83 18.64
C ALA A 332 5.34 4.20 18.07
N ILE A 333 4.61 3.42 18.87
CA ILE A 333 3.31 2.83 18.48
C ILE A 333 2.22 3.91 18.51
N ASP A 334 2.17 4.72 19.57
CA ASP A 334 1.16 5.77 19.74
C ASP A 334 1.21 6.79 18.60
N LYS A 335 2.41 7.14 18.12
CA LYS A 335 2.59 8.01 16.94
C LYS A 335 1.96 7.45 15.65
N HIS A 336 1.74 6.14 15.55
CA HIS A 336 1.15 5.48 14.38
C HIS A 336 -0.32 5.08 14.58
N LEU A 337 -0.88 5.26 15.78
CA LEU A 337 -2.28 4.99 16.08
C LEU A 337 -3.13 6.20 15.69
N ASP A 338 -3.54 6.26 14.42
CA ASP A 338 -4.56 7.20 13.97
C ASP A 338 -5.98 6.68 14.31
N ILE A 339 -6.98 7.56 14.19
CA ILE A 339 -8.38 7.23 14.49
C ILE A 339 -8.87 6.08 13.58
N ALA A 340 -8.54 6.14 12.29
CA ALA A 340 -8.96 5.15 11.32
C ALA A 340 -8.31 3.78 11.56
N GLY A 341 -7.00 3.74 11.82
CA GLY A 341 -6.26 2.53 12.17
C GLY A 341 -6.77 1.91 13.46
N SER A 342 -7.06 2.72 14.49
CA SER A 342 -7.63 2.26 15.76
C SER A 342 -8.98 1.56 15.57
N ILE A 343 -9.88 2.18 14.79
CA ILE A 343 -11.18 1.59 14.44
C ILE A 343 -10.99 0.28 13.66
N ALA A 344 -10.11 0.26 12.67
CA ALA A 344 -9.87 -0.92 11.84
C ALA A 344 -9.28 -2.09 12.65
N VAL A 345 -8.31 -1.82 13.52
CA VAL A 345 -7.74 -2.82 14.45
C VAL A 345 -8.83 -3.35 15.37
N GLY A 346 -9.70 -2.48 15.91
CA GLY A 346 -10.85 -2.89 16.72
C GLY A 346 -11.80 -3.83 15.97
N PHE A 347 -12.12 -3.54 14.71
CA PHE A 347 -12.95 -4.41 13.87
C PHE A 347 -12.29 -5.76 13.55
N VAL A 348 -10.98 -5.77 13.24
CA VAL A 348 -10.23 -7.02 13.04
C VAL A 348 -10.23 -7.86 14.31
N ALA A 349 -10.02 -7.23 15.47
CA ALA A 349 -10.06 -7.91 16.77
C ALA A 349 -11.45 -8.48 17.09
N LEU A 350 -12.52 -7.74 16.78
CA LEU A 350 -13.90 -8.22 16.92
C LEU A 350 -14.16 -9.44 16.02
N LEU A 351 -13.79 -9.36 14.74
CA LEU A 351 -13.90 -10.49 13.81
C LEU A 351 -13.09 -11.69 14.28
N ALA A 352 -11.88 -11.46 14.83
CA ALA A 352 -11.05 -12.52 15.36
C ALA A 352 -11.66 -13.18 16.60
N LEU A 353 -12.22 -12.40 17.52
CA LEU A 353 -12.93 -12.90 18.70
C LEU A 353 -14.14 -13.74 18.30
N VAL A 354 -14.97 -13.23 17.38
CA VAL A 354 -16.11 -13.98 16.81
C VAL A 354 -15.62 -15.25 16.13
N GLY A 355 -14.54 -15.18 15.35
CA GLY A 355 -13.92 -16.33 14.68
C GLY A 355 -13.45 -17.41 15.64
N LEU A 356 -12.81 -17.03 16.75
CA LEU A 356 -12.39 -17.96 17.81
C LEU A 356 -13.59 -18.63 18.48
N ILE A 357 -14.65 -17.87 18.78
CA ILE A 357 -15.90 -18.41 19.35
C ILE A 357 -16.53 -19.41 18.38
N LEU A 358 -16.67 -19.05 17.10
CA LEU A 358 -17.24 -19.93 16.07
C LEU A 358 -16.44 -21.22 15.92
N ARG A 359 -15.10 -21.14 15.94
CA ARG A 359 -14.22 -22.32 15.91
C ARG A 359 -14.41 -23.21 17.14
N ARG A 360 -14.50 -22.62 18.34
CA ARG A 360 -14.76 -23.38 19.58
C ARG A 360 -16.12 -24.07 19.57
N LEU A 361 -17.13 -23.44 18.98
CA LEU A 361 -18.48 -24.01 18.86
C LEU A 361 -18.63 -24.99 17.66
N GLY A 362 -17.56 -25.18 16.86
CA GLY A 362 -17.59 -25.97 15.63
C GLY A 362 -18.60 -25.44 14.60
N ILE A 363 -18.97 -24.17 14.67
CA ILE A 363 -19.93 -23.55 13.75
C ILE A 363 -19.17 -23.16 12.49
N ASP A 364 -19.39 -23.97 11.46
CA ASP A 364 -18.85 -23.75 10.13
C ASP A 364 -19.94 -23.20 9.22
N GLU A 365 -19.52 -22.54 8.14
CA GLU A 365 -20.41 -22.04 7.10
C GLU A 365 -21.30 -23.15 6.53
N ALA A 366 -20.82 -24.40 6.51
CA ALA A 366 -21.59 -25.58 6.10
C ALA A 366 -22.86 -25.79 6.94
N ARG A 367 -22.89 -25.37 8.23
CA ARG A 367 -24.10 -25.43 9.05
C ARG A 367 -25.16 -24.41 8.62
N LEU A 368 -24.74 -23.34 7.93
CA LEU A 368 -25.65 -22.35 7.34
C LEU A 368 -26.11 -22.77 5.95
N VAL A 369 -25.40 -23.70 5.30
CA VAL A 369 -25.79 -24.35 4.04
C VAL A 369 -26.80 -25.46 4.35
N THR A 370 -28.01 -25.07 4.75
CA THR A 370 -29.17 -25.94 4.55
C THR A 370 -29.60 -25.79 3.11
N THR A 371 -29.77 -26.90 2.38
CA THR A 371 -30.35 -26.94 1.03
C THR A 371 -31.54 -26.00 0.95
N ALA A 372 -31.36 -24.87 0.26
CA ALA A 372 -32.51 -24.05 -0.12
C ALA A 372 -33.43 -24.94 -0.98
N PRO A 373 -34.75 -24.86 -0.79
CA PRO A 373 -35.68 -25.60 -1.64
C PRO A 373 -35.36 -25.33 -3.11
N GLU A 374 -35.48 -26.34 -3.96
CA GLU A 374 -35.40 -26.12 -5.40
C GLU A 374 -36.38 -25.02 -5.83
N PRO A 375 -36.10 -24.26 -6.91
CA PRO A 375 -36.92 -23.12 -7.34
C PRO A 375 -38.32 -23.50 -7.87
N THR A 376 -38.86 -24.64 -7.47
CA THR A 376 -40.01 -25.28 -8.13
C THR A 376 -41.38 -24.79 -7.64
N GLU A 377 -41.45 -23.80 -6.74
CA GLU A 377 -42.75 -23.27 -6.25
C GLU A 377 -42.70 -21.77 -5.88
N ALA A 378 -41.87 -20.97 -6.54
CA ALA A 378 -41.85 -19.53 -6.28
C ALA A 378 -43.10 -18.84 -6.86
N ALA A 379 -43.98 -18.36 -5.99
CA ALA A 379 -45.11 -17.48 -6.34
C ALA A 379 -44.64 -16.32 -7.24
N PRO A 380 -45.49 -15.82 -8.17
CA PRO A 380 -45.10 -14.75 -9.07
C PRO A 380 -44.59 -13.53 -8.28
N PRO A 381 -43.48 -12.90 -8.70
CA PRO A 381 -42.83 -11.82 -7.96
C PRO A 381 -43.86 -10.70 -7.72
N ARG A 382 -44.11 -10.39 -6.45
CA ARG A 382 -45.00 -9.28 -6.05
C ARG A 382 -44.14 -8.06 -5.72
N GLY A 383 -44.25 -7.01 -6.54
CA GLY A 383 -43.59 -5.73 -6.28
C GLY A 383 -42.06 -5.81 -6.35
N PHE A 384 -41.37 -5.40 -5.28
CA PHE A 384 -39.91 -5.36 -5.20
C PHE A 384 -39.25 -6.72 -4.83
N ASP A 385 -40.04 -7.78 -4.63
CA ASP A 385 -39.54 -9.13 -4.32
C ASP A 385 -39.14 -9.87 -5.60
N ILE A 386 -38.02 -9.46 -6.20
CA ILE A 386 -37.49 -10.01 -7.45
C ILE A 386 -36.20 -10.80 -7.16
N LEU A 387 -36.08 -11.99 -7.73
CA LEU A 387 -34.87 -12.81 -7.70
C LEU A 387 -33.78 -12.18 -8.57
N VAL A 388 -32.88 -11.42 -7.95
CA VAL A 388 -31.72 -10.82 -8.63
C VAL A 388 -30.59 -11.87 -8.77
N PRO A 389 -30.02 -12.06 -9.98
CA PRO A 389 -28.88 -12.95 -10.17
C PRO A 389 -27.71 -12.58 -9.26
N ARG A 390 -27.03 -13.58 -8.69
CA ARG A 390 -25.94 -13.34 -7.72
C ARG A 390 -24.83 -12.48 -8.31
N SER A 391 -24.47 -12.74 -9.57
CA SER A 391 -23.45 -12.00 -10.30
C SER A 391 -23.76 -10.51 -10.41
N VAL A 392 -25.04 -10.13 -10.51
CA VAL A 392 -25.46 -8.72 -10.54
C VAL A 392 -25.21 -8.09 -9.18
N ILE A 393 -25.64 -8.73 -8.09
CA ILE A 393 -25.42 -8.22 -6.73
C ILE A 393 -23.92 -8.10 -6.44
N GLY A 394 -23.14 -9.13 -6.75
CA GLY A 394 -21.70 -9.11 -6.52
C GLY A 394 -20.98 -8.05 -7.37
N ALA A 395 -21.36 -7.87 -8.64
CA ALA A 395 -20.83 -6.80 -9.49
C ALA A 395 -21.21 -5.41 -8.95
N THR A 396 -22.44 -5.22 -8.48
CA THR A 396 -22.88 -3.97 -7.85
C THR A 396 -22.12 -3.69 -6.56
N MET A 397 -21.86 -4.71 -5.72
CA MET A 397 -21.05 -4.56 -4.50
C MET A 397 -19.60 -4.18 -4.82
N LEU A 398 -18.98 -4.82 -5.81
CA LEU A 398 -17.62 -4.47 -6.25
C LEU A 398 -17.57 -3.06 -6.85
N ALA A 399 -18.53 -2.70 -7.70
CA ALA A 399 -18.64 -1.35 -8.26
C ALA A 399 -18.86 -0.30 -7.15
N GLY A 400 -19.67 -0.61 -6.14
CA GLY A 400 -19.87 0.22 -4.96
C GLY A 400 -18.59 0.40 -4.15
N LEU A 401 -17.75 -0.63 -4.05
CA LEU A 401 -16.46 -0.56 -3.36
C LEU A 401 -15.45 0.29 -4.14
N VAL A 402 -15.45 0.21 -5.48
CA VAL A 402 -14.67 1.11 -6.34
C VAL A 402 -15.16 2.55 -6.19
N ALA A 403 -16.48 2.78 -6.21
CA ALA A 403 -17.05 4.11 -5.99
C ALA A 403 -16.69 4.68 -4.61
N LEU A 404 -16.76 3.86 -3.55
CA LEU A 404 -16.31 4.24 -2.21
C LEU A 404 -14.81 4.57 -2.19
N SER A 405 -13.99 3.81 -2.91
CA SER A 405 -12.56 4.11 -3.06
C SER A 405 -12.34 5.46 -3.74
N VAL A 406 -13.12 5.80 -4.76
CA VAL A 406 -13.04 7.12 -5.42
C VAL A 406 -13.46 8.22 -4.45
N VAL A 407 -14.54 8.05 -3.69
CA VAL A 407 -14.95 9.01 -2.66
C VAL A 407 -13.87 9.16 -1.59
N ALA A 408 -13.23 8.05 -1.17
CA ALA A 408 -12.13 8.08 -0.23
C ALA A 408 -10.93 8.86 -0.78
N CYS A 409 -10.65 8.81 -2.10
CA CYS A 409 -9.64 9.68 -2.73
C CYS A 409 -9.99 11.16 -2.58
N TYR A 410 -11.25 11.55 -2.81
CA TYR A 410 -11.69 12.95 -2.64
C TYR A 410 -11.70 13.40 -1.18
N ALA A 411 -11.94 12.49 -0.23
CA ALA A 411 -11.86 12.76 1.19
C ALA A 411 -10.41 12.89 1.68
N TYR A 412 -9.52 12.03 1.18
CA TYR A 412 -8.09 12.05 1.52
C TYR A 412 -7.36 13.27 0.92
N TYR A 413 -7.76 13.69 -0.27
CA TYR A 413 -7.30 14.92 -0.93
C TYR A 413 -8.41 15.98 -0.91
N PRO A 414 -8.56 16.72 0.22
CA PRO A 414 -9.64 17.66 0.40
C PRO A 414 -9.54 18.86 -0.54
N SER A 415 -10.52 19.76 -0.47
CA SER A 415 -10.59 20.91 -1.36
C SER A 415 -9.40 21.86 -1.15
N PRO A 416 -9.06 22.70 -2.17
CA PRO A 416 -8.00 23.68 -2.01
C PRO A 416 -8.22 24.63 -0.83
N GLU A 417 -9.46 24.98 -0.51
CA GLU A 417 -9.82 25.85 0.60
C GLU A 417 -9.50 25.19 1.94
N GLU A 418 -10.01 23.97 2.19
CA GLU A 418 -9.70 23.18 3.40
C GLU A 418 -8.19 22.95 3.54
N CYS A 419 -7.49 22.60 2.46
CA CYS A 419 -6.04 22.43 2.49
C CYS A 419 -5.33 23.72 2.91
N LEU A 420 -5.76 24.88 2.40
CA LEU A 420 -5.15 26.17 2.72
C LEU A 420 -5.39 26.58 4.19
N GLU A 421 -6.50 26.16 4.79
CA GLU A 421 -6.79 26.34 6.22
C GLU A 421 -5.84 25.51 7.09
N GLU A 422 -5.70 24.22 6.79
CA GLU A 422 -4.76 23.32 7.50
C GLU A 422 -3.31 23.76 7.33
N ILE A 423 -2.93 24.20 6.12
CA ILE A 423 -1.63 24.82 5.84
C ILE A 423 -1.43 26.08 6.70
N ALA A 424 -2.46 26.90 6.90
CA ALA A 424 -2.33 28.11 7.69
C ALA A 424 -2.04 27.81 9.17
N LEU A 425 -2.69 26.78 9.72
CA LEU A 425 -2.44 26.26 11.07
C LEU A 425 -1.00 25.72 11.18
N ALA A 426 -0.63 24.76 10.34
CA ALA A 426 0.70 24.13 10.38
C ALA A 426 1.82 25.16 10.18
N ARG A 427 1.64 26.12 9.25
CA ARG A 427 2.58 27.24 9.05
C ARG A 427 2.74 28.09 10.31
N SER A 428 1.65 28.42 10.99
CA SER A 428 1.70 29.29 12.16
C SER A 428 2.48 28.65 13.31
N GLU A 429 2.24 27.37 13.58
CA GLU A 429 2.97 26.59 14.58
C GLU A 429 4.45 26.43 14.21
N CYS A 430 4.73 26.01 12.97
CA CYS A 430 6.09 25.79 12.50
C CYS A 430 6.95 27.06 12.55
N LEU A 431 6.47 28.16 11.96
CA LEU A 431 7.25 29.40 11.87
C LEU A 431 7.37 30.12 13.22
N SER A 432 6.36 30.00 14.09
CA SER A 432 6.44 30.54 15.45
C SER A 432 7.51 29.80 16.27
N ALA A 433 7.48 28.46 16.25
CA ALA A 433 8.47 27.63 16.92
C ALA A 433 9.89 27.89 16.40
N ALA A 434 10.08 27.90 15.08
CA ALA A 434 11.37 28.19 14.45
C ALA A 434 11.94 29.56 14.86
N ASN A 435 11.09 30.60 14.95
CA ASN A 435 11.53 31.93 15.41
C ASN A 435 11.85 31.99 16.91
N SER A 436 11.18 31.16 17.72
CA SER A 436 11.39 31.10 19.18
C SER A 436 12.60 30.23 19.59
N GLY A 437 13.16 29.47 18.65
CA GLY A 437 14.26 28.53 18.90
C GLY A 437 13.82 27.14 19.37
N ASP A 438 12.51 26.86 19.40
CA ASP A 438 11.97 25.54 19.69
C ASP A 438 12.10 24.62 18.46
N LYS A 439 13.23 23.93 18.38
CA LYS A 439 13.56 23.03 17.27
C LYS A 439 12.61 21.85 17.16
N GLU A 440 12.31 21.20 18.28
CA GLU A 440 11.52 19.97 18.29
C GLU A 440 10.09 20.23 17.79
N HIS A 441 9.47 21.33 18.23
CA HIS A 441 8.13 21.70 17.77
C HIS A 441 8.13 22.14 16.31
N ALA A 442 9.17 22.85 15.85
CA ALA A 442 9.30 23.25 14.44
C ALA A 442 9.46 22.03 13.53
N LEU A 443 10.34 21.09 13.89
CA LEU A 443 10.57 19.84 13.16
C LEU A 443 9.36 18.90 13.19
N PHE A 444 8.48 19.02 14.18
CA PHE A 444 7.22 18.28 14.20
C PHE A 444 6.22 18.81 13.15
N TRP A 445 6.04 20.13 13.06
CA TRP A 445 5.04 20.74 12.17
C TRP A 445 5.51 20.93 10.72
N LEU A 446 6.82 20.96 10.47
CA LEU A 446 7.39 21.14 9.14
C LEU A 446 6.97 20.03 8.16
N PRO A 447 7.08 18.72 8.50
CA PRO A 447 6.59 17.64 7.64
C PRO A 447 5.07 17.70 7.40
N VAL A 448 4.30 18.13 8.40
CA VAL A 448 2.84 18.31 8.29
C VAL A 448 2.51 19.39 7.26
N TRP A 449 3.22 20.51 7.29
CA TRP A 449 3.05 21.56 6.29
C TRP A 449 3.46 21.07 4.89
N GLU A 450 4.57 20.35 4.77
CA GLU A 450 5.00 19.80 3.49
C GLU A 450 3.95 18.82 2.92
N GLU A 451 3.42 17.91 3.74
CA GLU A 451 2.41 16.94 3.35
C GLU A 451 1.13 17.63 2.84
N TRP A 452 0.61 18.59 3.60
CA TRP A 452 -0.57 19.36 3.17
C TRP A 452 -0.32 20.17 1.89
N SER A 453 0.90 20.65 1.67
CA SER A 453 1.27 21.32 0.41
C SER A 453 1.16 20.40 -0.81
N ARG A 454 1.50 19.11 -0.65
CA ARG A 454 1.36 18.09 -1.71
C ARG A 454 -0.12 17.73 -1.90
N ARG A 455 -0.87 17.54 -0.80
CA ARG A 455 -2.31 17.26 -0.84
C ARG A 455 -3.09 18.38 -1.54
N LEU A 456 -2.71 19.65 -1.35
CA LEU A 456 -3.29 20.81 -2.04
C LEU A 456 -3.19 20.68 -3.57
N GLU A 457 -2.02 20.28 -4.09
CA GLU A 457 -1.80 20.11 -5.53
C GLU A 457 -2.68 18.98 -6.10
N VAL A 458 -2.72 17.83 -5.43
CA VAL A 458 -3.60 16.70 -5.85
C VAL A 458 -5.06 17.09 -5.75
N GLY A 459 -5.48 17.67 -4.63
CA GLY A 459 -6.86 18.07 -4.36
C GLY A 459 -7.37 19.10 -5.37
N THR A 460 -6.48 19.98 -5.83
CA THR A 460 -6.75 20.93 -6.93
C THR A 460 -6.93 20.20 -8.26
N PHE A 461 -5.99 19.31 -8.61
CA PHE A 461 -6.05 18.55 -9.86
C PHE A 461 -7.32 17.68 -9.95
N LEU A 462 -7.69 17.01 -8.85
CA LEU A 462 -8.89 16.16 -8.80
C LEU A 462 -10.21 16.92 -9.03
N ARG A 463 -10.27 18.20 -8.63
CA ARG A 463 -11.50 19.01 -8.74
C ARG A 463 -11.54 19.86 -10.00
N ARG A 464 -10.40 20.40 -10.43
CA ARG A 464 -10.29 21.31 -11.58
C ARG A 464 -9.85 20.62 -12.87
N GLY A 465 -9.33 19.39 -12.80
CA GLY A 465 -8.80 18.63 -13.94
C GLY A 465 -7.42 19.10 -14.43
N GLU A 466 -6.91 20.21 -13.91
CA GLU A 466 -5.60 20.77 -14.23
C GLU A 466 -4.93 21.40 -13.00
N LEU A 467 -3.60 21.38 -12.99
CA LEU A 467 -2.78 22.14 -12.05
C LEU A 467 -1.93 23.11 -12.87
N ARG A 468 -2.08 24.42 -12.63
CA ARG A 468 -1.37 25.43 -13.43
C ARG A 468 0.13 25.32 -13.18
N ARG A 469 0.94 25.51 -14.22
CA ARG A 469 2.41 25.46 -14.09
C ARG A 469 2.94 26.43 -13.02
N TYR A 470 2.32 27.60 -12.89
CA TYR A 470 2.67 28.56 -11.83
C TYR A 470 2.39 28.02 -10.42
N GLN A 471 1.24 27.36 -10.21
CA GLN A 471 0.87 26.73 -8.93
C GLN A 471 1.87 25.64 -8.54
N SER A 472 2.17 24.73 -9.47
CA SER A 472 3.16 23.65 -9.26
C SER A 472 4.55 24.21 -8.98
N MET A 473 4.99 25.26 -9.70
CA MET A 473 6.28 25.90 -9.45
C MET A 473 6.33 26.60 -8.09
N GLN A 474 5.28 27.31 -7.68
CA GLN A 474 5.23 27.92 -6.35
C GLN A 474 5.20 26.86 -5.24
N GLY A 475 4.48 25.76 -5.45
CA GLY A 475 4.47 24.59 -4.57
C GLY A 475 5.86 23.98 -4.41
N TYR A 476 6.58 23.78 -5.51
CA TYR A 476 7.96 23.32 -5.46
C TYR A 476 8.89 24.28 -4.70
N LEU A 477 8.76 25.59 -4.95
CA LEU A 477 9.58 26.60 -4.28
C LEU A 477 9.30 26.71 -2.78
N ILE A 478 8.05 26.55 -2.35
CA ILE A 478 7.75 26.55 -0.91
C ILE A 478 8.35 25.32 -0.24
N ARG A 479 8.17 24.12 -0.81
CA ARG A 479 8.73 22.88 -0.27
C ARG A 479 10.25 22.93 -0.17
N LYS A 480 10.95 23.43 -1.19
CA LYS A 480 12.41 23.62 -1.15
C LYS A 480 12.87 24.58 -0.03
N LYS A 481 12.05 25.57 0.32
CA LYS A 481 12.36 26.47 1.45
C LYS A 481 12.06 25.84 2.82
N LEU A 482 11.05 24.96 2.90
CA LEU A 482 10.81 24.16 4.09
C LEU A 482 11.96 23.18 4.32
N GLU A 483 12.44 22.54 3.26
CA GLU A 483 13.63 21.66 3.32
C GLU A 483 14.88 22.42 3.79
N LEU A 484 15.11 23.64 3.28
CA LEU A 484 16.19 24.47 3.80
C LEU A 484 15.99 24.80 5.28
N LEU A 485 14.76 25.10 5.70
CA LEU A 485 14.46 25.38 7.10
C LEU A 485 14.72 24.15 7.99
N GLU A 486 14.36 22.95 7.52
CA GLU A 486 14.66 21.68 8.20
C GLU A 486 16.17 21.52 8.38
N HIS A 487 16.94 21.73 7.32
CA HIS A 487 18.40 21.67 7.36
C HIS A 487 19.01 22.62 8.40
N GLU A 488 18.55 23.89 8.44
CA GLU A 488 19.04 24.86 9.43
C GLU A 488 18.60 24.54 10.87
N LEU A 489 17.44 23.91 11.05
CA LEU A 489 16.96 23.49 12.36
C LEU A 489 17.78 22.31 12.90
N GLU A 490 18.15 21.38 12.02
CA GLU A 490 18.98 20.21 12.34
C GLU A 490 20.48 20.51 12.40
N HIS A 491 20.92 21.67 11.89
CA HIS A 491 22.33 22.06 11.89
C HIS A 491 22.92 22.13 13.32
N ASP A 492 24.15 21.63 13.44
CA ASP A 492 24.95 21.62 14.67
C ASP A 492 26.38 22.14 14.37
N PRO A 493 26.79 23.31 14.90
CA PRO A 493 26.11 24.11 15.91
C PRO A 493 24.87 24.84 15.39
N TYR A 494 23.86 25.00 16.26
CA TYR A 494 22.65 25.74 15.91
C TYR A 494 22.91 27.22 15.66
N GLU A 495 22.47 27.73 14.51
CA GLU A 495 22.61 29.14 14.14
C GLU A 495 21.23 29.84 14.03
N PRO A 496 20.78 30.55 15.09
CA PRO A 496 19.45 31.18 15.11
C PRO A 496 19.24 32.23 14.02
N GLU A 497 20.31 32.91 13.59
CA GLU A 497 20.23 33.97 12.58
C GLU A 497 20.01 33.42 11.17
N GLU A 498 20.55 32.24 10.86
CA GLU A 498 20.32 31.55 9.58
C GLU A 498 18.87 31.07 9.49
N VAL A 499 18.36 30.45 10.55
CA VAL A 499 16.93 30.07 10.65
C VAL A 499 16.01 31.28 10.43
N LYS A 500 16.26 32.41 11.11
CA LYS A 500 15.46 33.63 10.92
C LYS A 500 15.57 34.19 9.50
N ALA A 501 16.71 34.02 8.82
CA ALA A 501 16.86 34.42 7.43
C ALA A 501 16.00 33.55 6.50
N VAL A 502 16.01 32.23 6.71
CA VAL A 502 15.17 31.28 5.95
C VAL A 502 13.68 31.55 6.19
N VAL A 503 13.26 31.73 7.44
CA VAL A 503 11.88 32.06 7.82
C VAL A 503 11.40 33.34 7.14
N ARG A 504 12.22 34.41 7.12
CA ARG A 504 11.90 35.65 6.37
C ARG A 504 11.72 35.38 4.88
N GLY A 505 12.58 34.54 4.31
CA GLY A 505 12.48 34.10 2.92
C GLY A 505 11.19 33.34 2.61
N ILE A 506 10.68 32.54 3.55
CA ILE A 506 9.48 31.73 3.38
C ILE A 506 8.22 32.59 3.20
N PHE A 507 8.04 33.66 3.97
CA PHE A 507 6.81 34.47 3.96
C PHE A 507 6.41 34.96 2.55
N ALA A 508 7.37 35.52 1.80
CA ALA A 508 7.09 36.05 0.46
C ALA A 508 6.75 34.95 -0.56
N THR A 509 7.36 33.78 -0.47
CA THR A 509 7.02 32.63 -1.32
C THR A 509 5.66 32.06 -0.92
N ASN A 510 5.40 31.88 0.37
CA ASN A 510 4.14 31.39 0.88
C ASN A 510 2.96 32.30 0.47
N SER A 511 3.11 33.62 0.56
CA SER A 511 2.06 34.55 0.15
C SER A 511 1.67 34.39 -1.33
N ARG A 512 2.67 34.31 -2.22
CA ARG A 512 2.44 34.11 -3.66
C ARG A 512 1.84 32.73 -3.96
N TRP A 513 2.33 31.71 -3.25
CA TRP A 513 1.83 30.35 -3.37
C TRP A 513 0.36 30.26 -2.96
N VAL A 514 0.00 30.69 -1.75
CA VAL A 514 -1.40 30.70 -1.27
C VAL A 514 -2.31 31.48 -2.22
N GLN A 515 -1.88 32.66 -2.67
CA GLN A 515 -2.68 33.47 -3.60
C GLN A 515 -2.90 32.76 -4.95
N SER A 516 -1.98 31.90 -5.40
CA SER A 516 -2.13 31.16 -6.65
C SER A 516 -3.22 30.09 -6.62
N PHE A 517 -3.67 29.65 -5.44
CA PHE A 517 -4.72 28.66 -5.25
C PHE A 517 -6.07 29.26 -4.86
N ARG A 518 -6.10 30.53 -4.48
CA ARG A 518 -7.35 31.27 -4.29
C ARG A 518 -7.91 31.63 -5.66
N ASP A 519 -9.22 31.47 -5.84
CA ASP A 519 -9.84 31.89 -7.09
C ASP A 519 -9.67 33.40 -7.27
N PRO A 520 -9.41 33.86 -8.51
CA PRO A 520 -9.44 35.28 -8.80
C PRO A 520 -10.89 35.73 -8.58
N SER A 521 -11.10 36.44 -7.47
CA SER A 521 -12.35 37.17 -7.17
C SER A 521 -12.71 38.13 -8.30
#